data_AF-A0A3D0XY01-F1
#
_entry.id   AF-A0A3D0XY01-F1
#
_cell.length_a   1.000
_cell.length_b   1.000
_cell.length_c   1.000
_cell.angle_alpha   90.00
_cell.angle_beta   90.00
_cell.angle_gamma   90.00
#
_symmetry.space_group_name_H-M   'P 1'
#
loop_
_entity.id
_entity.type
_entity.pdbx_description
1 polymer ?
#
loop_
_entity_poly.entity_id
_entity_poly.type
_entity_poly.pdbx_seq_one_letter_code
_entity_poly.pdbx_strand_id
1 'polypeptide(L)'
;RRSSASRLAKSTTVPTLKTAVPGDLSFVLPHRHLTSIVEALKAFDALAPGLYSKNTLLYGVEVKFYSSKVEVNHDFSTVISGLYAIGDGAGITRGLMQASATGVVVARAIAGKGETNKT
;
A
#
# COMPACT_ATOMS: atom_id res chain seq x y z
N ARG A 1 18.30 4.43 15.57
CA ARG A 1 19.25 3.63 16.39
C ARG A 1 19.27 2.22 15.84
N ARG A 2 20.44 1.66 15.55
CA ARG A 2 20.60 0.29 15.03
C ARG A 2 20.08 -0.81 15.98
N SER A 3 19.33 -1.76 15.45
CA SER A 3 18.93 -3.00 16.14
C SER A 3 20.02 -4.07 16.05
N SER A 4 20.10 -4.95 17.07
CA SER A 4 20.98 -6.12 17.08
C SER A 4 20.25 -7.32 17.66
N ALA A 5 20.69 -8.55 17.38
CA ALA A 5 20.08 -9.76 17.92
C ALA A 5 20.00 -9.76 19.45
N SER A 6 21.09 -9.37 20.12
CA SER A 6 21.16 -9.24 21.58
C SER A 6 20.18 -8.22 22.16
N ARG A 7 19.86 -7.16 21.42
CA ARG A 7 18.86 -6.15 21.83
C ARG A 7 17.44 -6.65 21.60
N LEU A 8 17.19 -7.33 20.48
CA LEU A 8 15.89 -7.93 20.20
C LEU A 8 15.53 -9.02 21.22
N ALA A 9 16.51 -9.81 21.67
CA ALA A 9 16.30 -10.82 22.73
C ALA A 9 15.86 -10.23 24.08
N LYS A 10 16.11 -8.93 24.32
CA LYS A 10 15.70 -8.19 25.53
C LYS A 10 14.46 -7.32 25.31
N SER A 11 13.91 -7.31 24.09
CA SER A 11 12.70 -6.55 23.75
C SER A 11 11.47 -7.23 24.34
N THR A 12 10.51 -6.44 24.82
CA THR A 12 9.18 -6.97 25.19
C THR A 12 8.33 -7.31 23.96
N THR A 13 8.68 -6.74 22.80
CA THR A 13 8.01 -6.98 21.52
C THR A 13 8.75 -8.05 20.73
N VAL A 14 8.05 -9.11 20.34
CA VAL A 14 8.60 -10.23 19.57
C VAL A 14 8.46 -9.95 18.07
N PRO A 15 9.54 -10.02 17.26
CA PRO A 15 9.44 -9.89 15.82
C PRO A 15 8.58 -11.01 15.19
N THR A 16 7.61 -10.61 14.37
CA THR A 16 6.71 -11.51 13.62
C THR A 16 7.31 -11.91 12.27
N LEU A 17 8.01 -11.00 11.60
CA LEU A 17 8.71 -11.29 10.34
C LEU A 17 10.04 -11.99 10.64
N LYS A 18 10.04 -13.32 10.64
CA LYS A 18 11.20 -14.15 11.04
C LYS A 18 12.42 -14.02 10.13
N THR A 19 12.20 -13.60 8.89
CA THR A 19 13.26 -13.36 7.90
C THR A 19 13.90 -11.97 8.04
N ALA A 20 13.35 -11.08 8.87
CA ALA A 20 13.89 -9.75 9.05
C ALA A 20 15.25 -9.79 9.78
N VAL A 21 16.22 -9.05 9.26
CA VAL A 21 17.54 -8.91 9.86
C VAL A 21 17.59 -7.63 10.71
N PRO A 22 18.04 -7.68 11.98
CA PRO A 22 18.22 -6.47 12.78
C PRO A 22 19.29 -5.57 12.15
N GLY A 23 18.95 -4.31 11.93
CA GLY A 23 19.83 -3.38 11.24
C GLY A 23 19.54 -1.92 11.55
N ASP A 24 20.04 -1.04 10.68
CA ASP A 24 19.76 0.39 10.70
C ASP A 24 19.05 0.77 9.40
N LEU A 25 17.82 1.28 9.51
CA LEU A 25 17.00 1.67 8.36
C LEU A 25 17.61 2.85 7.57
N SER A 26 18.53 3.62 8.17
CA SER A 26 19.28 4.70 7.49
C SER A 26 20.13 4.24 6.32
N PHE A 27 20.44 2.94 6.23
CA PHE A 27 21.13 2.39 5.06
C PHE A 27 20.20 2.08 3.88
N VAL A 28 18.87 2.10 4.07
CA VAL A 28 17.92 1.67 3.03
C VAL A 28 16.87 2.74 2.70
N LEU A 29 16.58 3.66 3.62
CA LEU A 29 15.65 4.76 3.39
C LEU A 29 16.39 6.10 3.37
N PRO A 30 16.11 6.99 2.40
CA PRO A 30 16.62 8.35 2.41
C PRO A 30 16.32 9.06 3.74
N HIS A 31 17.28 9.86 4.21
CA HIS A 31 17.21 10.52 5.52
C HIS A 31 15.89 11.28 5.74
N ARG A 32 15.41 11.99 4.72
CA ARG A 32 14.14 12.74 4.79
C ARG A 32 12.96 11.86 5.18
N HIS A 33 12.83 10.67 4.59
CA HIS A 33 11.72 9.76 4.88
C HIS A 33 11.81 9.21 6.31
N LEU A 34 13.02 8.87 6.76
CA LEU A 34 13.23 8.41 8.14
C LEU A 34 12.89 9.47 9.16
N THR A 35 13.29 10.72 8.92
CA THR A 35 12.94 11.84 9.79
C THR A 35 11.43 12.00 9.87
N SER A 36 10.73 12.00 8.73
CA SER A 36 9.26 12.07 8.70
C SER A 36 8.58 10.91 9.42
N ILE A 37 9.08 9.67 9.28
CA ILE A 37 8.55 8.50 10.02
C ILE A 37 8.71 8.70 11.53
N VAL A 38 9.88 9.15 11.97
CA VAL A 38 10.16 9.37 13.40
C VAL A 38 9.30 10.50 13.97
N GLU A 39 9.13 11.60 13.23
CA GLU A 39 8.25 12.71 13.61
C GLU A 39 6.79 12.28 13.69
N ALA A 40 6.31 11.51 12.71
CA ALA A 40 4.96 10.96 12.71
C ALA A 40 4.71 10.06 13.93
N LEU A 41 5.63 9.16 14.26
CA LEU A 41 5.52 8.30 15.44
C LEU A 41 5.46 9.12 16.74
N LYS A 42 6.26 10.18 16.85
CA LYS A 42 6.22 11.10 18.01
C LYS A 42 4.88 11.82 18.10
N ALA A 43 4.35 12.30 16.98
CA ALA A 43 3.04 12.96 16.96
C ALA A 43 1.91 11.99 17.33
N PHE A 44 1.96 10.75 16.83
CA PHE A 44 0.96 9.73 17.15
C PHE A 44 1.01 9.27 18.60
N ASP A 45 2.17 9.35 19.26
CA ASP A 45 2.27 9.01 20.69
C ASP A 45 1.38 9.90 21.58
N ALA A 46 1.09 11.14 21.15
CA ALA A 46 0.13 12.02 21.85
C ALA A 46 -1.32 11.54 21.72
N LEU A 47 -1.66 10.80 20.67
CA LEU A 47 -3.00 10.24 20.44
C LEU A 47 -3.14 8.82 21.00
N ALA A 48 -2.09 8.01 20.88
CA ALA A 48 -2.03 6.64 21.36
C ALA A 48 -0.70 6.41 22.09
N PRO A 49 -0.68 6.66 23.42
CA PRO A 49 0.54 6.55 24.23
C PRO A 49 1.19 5.17 24.12
N GLY A 50 2.50 5.16 23.86
CA GLY A 50 3.30 3.95 23.72
C GLY A 50 3.68 3.61 22.28
N LEU A 51 3.12 4.30 21.28
CA LEU A 51 3.53 4.14 19.88
C LEU A 51 4.99 4.53 19.66
N TYR A 52 5.50 5.56 20.35
CA TYR A 52 6.90 5.96 20.29
C TYR A 52 7.75 5.32 21.40
N SER A 53 7.43 4.08 21.77
CA SER A 53 8.21 3.30 22.74
C SER A 53 9.56 2.83 22.18
N LYS A 54 10.53 2.61 23.07
CA LYS A 54 11.82 1.96 22.73
C LYS A 54 11.66 0.53 22.22
N ASN A 55 10.51 -0.10 22.49
CA ASN A 55 10.20 -1.47 22.07
C ASN A 55 9.34 -1.52 20.80
N THR A 56 9.02 -0.37 20.20
CA THR A 56 8.37 -0.31 18.89
C THR A 56 9.36 -0.77 17.83
N LEU A 57 9.03 -1.84 17.12
CA LEU A 57 9.84 -2.38 16.03
C LEU A 57 9.37 -1.80 14.70
N LEU A 58 10.31 -1.26 13.93
CA LEU A 58 10.09 -0.84 12.55
C LEU A 58 10.78 -1.82 11.60
N TYR A 59 10.00 -2.36 10.66
CA TYR A 59 10.51 -3.09 9.49
C TYR A 59 10.62 -2.10 8.31
N GLY A 60 11.48 -2.41 7.34
CA GLY A 60 11.57 -1.69 6.05
C GLY A 60 12.09 -2.65 4.98
N VAL A 61 12.02 -2.41 3.68
CA VAL A 61 11.45 -1.32 2.88
C VAL A 61 10.15 -1.80 2.24
N GLU A 62 9.17 -0.93 2.04
CA GLU A 62 8.02 -1.21 1.17
C GLU A 62 8.00 -0.19 0.03
N VAL A 63 7.88 -0.69 -1.20
CA VAL A 63 7.62 0.15 -2.36
C VAL A 63 6.64 -0.55 -3.30
N LYS A 64 5.55 0.14 -3.65
CA LYS A 64 4.85 -0.03 -4.93
C LYS A 64 4.58 1.34 -5.54
N PHE A 65 5.44 1.75 -6.48
CA PHE A 65 5.28 3.00 -7.22
C PHE A 65 4.78 2.75 -8.65
N TYR A 66 3.68 3.44 -8.95
CA TYR A 66 2.88 3.52 -10.16
C TYR A 66 2.49 2.22 -10.87
N SER A 67 1.17 1.98 -10.87
CA SER A 67 0.52 1.41 -12.03
C SER A 67 0.48 2.47 -13.13
N SER A 68 1.03 2.15 -14.31
CA SER A 68 0.75 2.91 -15.52
C SER A 68 -0.77 2.98 -15.67
N LYS A 69 -1.34 4.19 -15.53
CA LYS A 69 -2.78 4.36 -15.66
C LYS A 69 -3.15 4.06 -17.11
N VAL A 70 -3.81 2.93 -17.32
CA VAL A 70 -4.30 2.56 -18.64
C VAL A 70 -5.43 3.51 -19.01
N GLU A 71 -5.37 4.08 -20.21
CA GLU A 71 -6.46 4.91 -20.72
C GLU A 71 -7.66 4.02 -21.05
N VAL A 72 -8.80 4.37 -20.45
CA VAL A 72 -10.06 3.64 -20.58
C VAL A 72 -11.25 4.59 -20.64
N ASN A 73 -12.36 4.12 -21.20
CA ASN A 73 -13.64 4.83 -21.20
C ASN A 73 -14.46 4.55 -19.93
N HIS A 74 -15.73 4.99 -19.91
CA HIS A 74 -16.65 4.83 -18.77
C HIS A 74 -16.96 3.36 -18.41
N ASP A 75 -16.86 2.46 -19.39
CA ASP A 75 -17.05 1.01 -19.23
C ASP A 75 -15.73 0.27 -18.98
N PHE A 76 -14.63 1.00 -18.75
CA PHE A 76 -13.28 0.45 -18.58
C PHE A 76 -12.72 -0.27 -19.81
N SER A 77 -13.28 -0.02 -21.00
CA SER A 77 -12.71 -0.48 -22.26
C SER A 77 -11.51 0.36 -22.63
N THR A 78 -10.46 -0.29 -23.11
CA THR A 78 -9.27 0.36 -23.68
C THR A 78 -9.54 0.80 -25.13
N VAL A 79 -8.53 1.42 -25.77
CA VAL A 79 -8.55 1.71 -27.21
C VAL A 79 -8.58 0.44 -28.09
N ILE A 80 -8.25 -0.73 -27.52
CA ILE A 80 -8.31 -2.01 -28.21
C ILE A 80 -9.70 -2.61 -27.98
N SER A 81 -10.44 -2.81 -29.07
CA SER A 81 -11.79 -3.37 -29.02
C SER A 81 -11.81 -4.75 -28.34
N GLY A 82 -12.72 -4.92 -27.38
CA GLY A 82 -12.86 -6.15 -26.60
C GLY A 82 -11.84 -6.32 -25.47
N LEU A 83 -10.92 -5.37 -25.27
CA LEU A 83 -9.96 -5.37 -24.17
C LEU A 83 -10.35 -4.35 -23.10
N TYR A 84 -10.53 -4.84 -21.88
CA TYR A 84 -10.88 -4.05 -20.70
C TYR A 84 -9.72 -4.04 -19.69
N ALA A 85 -9.53 -2.93 -19.00
CA ALA A 85 -8.52 -2.79 -17.95
C ALA A 85 -9.18 -2.30 -16.66
N ILE A 86 -9.03 -3.06 -15.58
CA ILE A 86 -9.70 -2.81 -14.28
C ILE A 86 -8.77 -3.10 -13.10
N GLY A 87 -9.18 -2.69 -11.90
CA GLY A 87 -8.46 -2.95 -10.67
C GLY A 87 -7.17 -2.15 -10.50
N ASP A 88 -6.41 -2.50 -9.45
CA ASP A 88 -5.24 -1.73 -9.03
C ASP A 88 -4.10 -1.84 -10.06
N GLY A 89 -4.03 -2.97 -10.79
CA GLY A 89 -3.05 -3.21 -11.85
C GLY A 89 -3.18 -2.25 -13.04
N ALA A 90 -4.41 -1.83 -13.36
CA ALA A 90 -4.70 -0.84 -14.40
C ALA A 90 -4.53 0.61 -13.92
N GLY A 91 -4.33 0.82 -12.63
CA GLY A 91 -4.07 2.15 -12.04
C GLY A 91 -5.34 2.96 -11.83
N ILE A 92 -6.47 2.26 -11.81
CA ILE A 92 -7.82 2.83 -11.73
C ILE A 92 -8.30 2.84 -10.28
N THR A 93 -7.91 1.84 -9.50
CA THR A 93 -8.37 1.63 -8.13
C THR A 93 -7.19 1.64 -7.15
N ARG A 94 -7.49 1.78 -5.86
CA ARG A 94 -6.49 1.74 -4.77
C ARG A 94 -6.96 0.84 -3.62
N GLY A 95 -7.60 -0.27 -3.95
CA GLY A 95 -8.09 -1.20 -2.94
C GLY A 95 -9.13 -2.19 -3.44
N LEU A 96 -9.31 -3.25 -2.65
CA LEU A 96 -10.12 -4.42 -2.98
C LEU A 96 -11.56 -4.07 -3.38
N MET A 97 -12.21 -3.19 -2.63
CA MET A 97 -13.61 -2.83 -2.89
C MET A 97 -13.78 -2.16 -4.25
N GLN A 98 -12.91 -1.19 -4.56
CA GLN A 98 -12.94 -0.48 -5.83
C GLN A 98 -12.60 -1.43 -6.98
N ALA A 99 -11.57 -2.27 -6.83
CA ALA A 99 -11.18 -3.25 -7.84
C ALA A 99 -12.34 -4.22 -8.15
N SER A 100 -13.02 -4.74 -7.14
CA SER A 100 -14.19 -5.60 -7.30
C SER A 100 -15.36 -4.89 -8.00
N ALA A 101 -15.63 -3.63 -7.65
CA ALA A 101 -16.69 -2.85 -8.29
C ALA A 101 -16.44 -2.67 -9.79
N THR A 102 -15.20 -2.36 -10.20
CA THR A 102 -14.84 -2.24 -11.63
C THR A 102 -15.05 -3.54 -12.40
N GLY A 103 -14.83 -4.71 -11.77
CA GLY A 103 -15.14 -6.01 -12.37
C GLY A 103 -16.63 -6.22 -12.64
N VAL A 104 -17.50 -5.77 -11.73
CA VAL A 104 -18.97 -5.85 -11.93
C VAL A 104 -19.42 -4.93 -13.08
N VAL A 105 -18.84 -3.73 -13.20
CA VAL A 105 -19.16 -2.80 -14.30
C VAL A 105 -18.80 -3.42 -15.64
N VAL A 106 -17.57 -3.92 -15.81
CA VAL A 106 -17.14 -4.59 -17.04
C VAL A 106 -18.00 -5.81 -17.36
N ALA A 107 -18.31 -6.64 -16.37
CA ALA A 107 -19.17 -7.81 -16.57
C ALA A 107 -20.58 -7.42 -17.08
N ARG A 108 -21.14 -6.31 -16.58
CA ARG A 108 -22.43 -5.78 -17.05
C ARG A 108 -22.33 -5.21 -18.47
N ALA A 109 -21.26 -4.49 -18.79
CA ALA A 109 -21.01 -3.97 -20.13
C ALA A 109 -20.91 -5.11 -21.16
N ILE A 110 -20.12 -6.15 -20.85
CA ILE A 110 -19.98 -7.35 -21.71
C ILE A 110 -21.32 -8.08 -21.88
N ALA A 111 -22.14 -8.17 -20.82
CA ALA A 111 -23.45 -8.81 -20.88
C ALA A 111 -24.53 -7.98 -21.58
N GLY A 112 -24.22 -6.80 -22.13
CA GLY A 112 -25.19 -5.90 -22.73
C GLY A 112 -26.17 -5.27 -21.73
N LYS A 113 -25.79 -5.23 -20.44
CA LYS A 113 -26.56 -4.66 -19.32
C LYS A 113 -25.88 -3.42 -18.72
N GLY A 114 -24.90 -2.84 -19.42
CA GLY A 114 -24.34 -1.54 -19.08
C GLY A 114 -25.44 -0.50 -19.10
N GLU A 115 -25.35 0.54 -18.27
CA GLU A 115 -26.30 1.65 -18.29
C GLU A 115 -26.32 2.25 -19.70
N THR A 116 -27.29 1.83 -20.51
CA THR A 116 -27.76 2.60 -21.65
C THR A 116 -28.22 3.93 -21.08
N ASN A 117 -27.34 4.93 -21.08
CA ASN A 117 -27.78 6.31 -21.06
C ASN A 117 -28.57 6.52 -22.36
N LYS A 118 -29.86 6.23 -22.28
CA LYS A 118 -30.87 6.94 -23.04
C LYS A 118 -30.86 8.37 -22.52
N THR A 119 -30.04 9.24 -23.12
CA THR A 119 -30.34 10.62 -23.54
C THR A 119 -29.08 11.35 -23.93
#